data_AF-A0A8J3F8B3-F1
#
_entry.id   AF-A0A8J3F8B3-F1
#
_cell.length_a   1.000
_cell.length_b   1.000
_cell.length_c   1.000
_cell.angle_alpha   90.00
_cell.angle_beta   90.00
_cell.angle_gamma   90.00
#
_symmetry.space_group_name_H-M   'P 1'
#
loop_
_entity.id
_entity.type
_entity.pdbx_description
1 polymer ?
#
loop_
_entity_poly.entity_id
_entity_poly.type
_entity_poly.pdbx_seq_one_letter_code
_entity_poly.pdbx_strand_id
1 'polypeptide(L)'
;MVEQQPPRVRPGRPRTLDPQRGRRERLRRAVLASRARVEVRLRVGPPTPGGPGEPGPGPADAERLSAALAQLSRAEDSRSLEIGWALLNAADDLVTSTYTDDEVNAAIVVLRQQIDHGEISGWRQKAIADLLDHVTPPGAVPPPGDPVPGYGMPTRASDRVLLLQALRLRNNHYDLGHHTLRVSATRRVWLLIIGIVLLGVGAAVAWGDVRQPGDILVSGRVIGGVLVAGMLGAVTSAIQRLAVDPQTSVVLQLGSFTATVTRLFVGAVAALTVYLAHRGGILSFPGTHALPLLILASFGAGFAERLVVFHGKSA
;
A
#
# COMPACT_ATOMS: atom_id res chain seq x y z
N MET A 1 -19.87 -51.28 -32.88
CA MET A 1 -19.27 -49.96 -33.21
C MET A 1 -18.86 -49.31 -31.91
N VAL A 2 -17.55 -49.18 -31.67
CA VAL A 2 -17.00 -48.51 -30.48
C VAL A 2 -16.88 -47.04 -30.82
N GLU A 3 -17.74 -46.22 -30.23
CA GLU A 3 -17.77 -44.78 -30.42
C GLU A 3 -16.53 -44.17 -29.74
N GLN A 4 -15.54 -43.78 -30.57
CA GLN A 4 -14.32 -43.14 -30.08
C GLN A 4 -14.67 -41.77 -29.50
N GLN A 5 -14.67 -41.68 -28.16
CA GLN A 5 -14.82 -40.40 -27.49
C GLN A 5 -13.64 -39.47 -27.85
N PRO A 6 -13.92 -38.22 -28.28
CA PRO A 6 -12.87 -37.27 -28.62
C PRO A 6 -12.00 -36.96 -27.39
N PRO A 7 -10.69 -36.73 -27.59
CA PRO A 7 -9.77 -36.48 -26.49
C PRO A 7 -10.21 -35.25 -25.69
N ARG A 8 -10.48 -35.44 -24.40
CA ARG A 8 -10.79 -34.34 -23.47
C ARG A 8 -9.60 -33.37 -23.43
N VAL A 9 -9.75 -32.21 -24.07
CA VAL A 9 -8.83 -31.08 -23.93
C VAL A 9 -8.86 -30.66 -22.46
N ARG A 10 -7.78 -30.96 -21.73
CA ARG A 10 -7.63 -30.48 -20.34
C ARG A 10 -7.60 -28.95 -20.40
N PRO A 11 -8.52 -28.23 -19.72
CA PRO A 11 -8.42 -26.79 -19.63
C PRO A 11 -7.06 -26.45 -19.02
N GLY A 12 -6.23 -25.73 -19.78
CA GLY A 12 -4.91 -25.35 -19.34
C GLY A 12 -5.01 -24.65 -18.00
N ARG A 13 -4.29 -25.14 -16.98
CA ARG A 13 -4.21 -24.47 -15.69
C ARG A 13 -3.89 -22.99 -15.97
N PRO A 14 -4.70 -22.04 -15.48
CA PRO A 14 -4.41 -20.63 -15.68
C PRO A 14 -2.99 -20.40 -15.17
N ARG A 15 -2.09 -19.98 -16.05
CA ARG A 15 -0.74 -19.58 -15.65
C ARG A 15 -0.95 -18.48 -14.64
N THR A 16 -0.71 -18.78 -13.36
CA THR A 16 -0.65 -17.78 -12.30
C THR A 16 0.52 -16.89 -12.64
N LEU A 17 0.24 -15.82 -13.40
CA LEU A 17 1.20 -14.80 -13.76
C LEU A 17 1.73 -14.23 -12.45
N ASP A 18 3.04 -14.39 -12.23
CA ASP A 18 3.72 -13.79 -11.10
C ASP A 18 3.37 -12.29 -11.07
N PRO A 19 2.66 -11.80 -10.05
CA PRO A 19 2.26 -10.39 -9.96
C PRO A 19 3.49 -9.46 -9.95
N GLN A 20 4.68 -9.95 -9.58
CA GLN A 20 5.92 -9.20 -9.66
C GLN A 20 6.39 -9.02 -11.10
N ARG A 21 6.14 -9.98 -11.99
CA ARG A 21 6.52 -9.89 -13.41
C ARG A 21 5.79 -8.73 -14.10
N GLY A 22 4.47 -8.62 -13.89
CA GLY A 22 3.69 -7.51 -14.44
C GLY A 22 4.08 -6.14 -13.87
N ARG A 23 4.64 -6.09 -12.67
CA ARG A 23 5.15 -4.84 -12.06
C ARG A 23 6.52 -4.46 -12.59
N ARG A 24 7.43 -5.43 -12.72
CA ARG A 24 8.74 -5.23 -13.36
C ARG A 24 8.58 -4.74 -14.79
N GLU A 25 7.65 -5.32 -15.54
CA GLU A 25 7.39 -4.88 -16.91
C GLU A 25 6.82 -3.47 -16.98
N ARG A 26 5.99 -3.07 -16.00
CA ARG A 26 5.50 -1.69 -15.90
C ARG A 26 6.61 -0.70 -15.56
N LEU A 27 7.43 -1.02 -14.55
CA LEU A 27 8.58 -0.20 -14.20
C LEU A 27 9.53 -0.09 -15.40
N ARG A 28 9.85 -1.20 -16.05
CA ARG A 28 10.73 -1.22 -17.23
C ARG A 28 10.21 -0.33 -18.35
N ARG A 29 8.92 -0.42 -18.68
CA ARG A 29 8.28 0.48 -19.67
C ARG A 29 8.35 1.94 -19.24
N ALA A 30 8.11 2.22 -17.96
CA ALA A 30 8.18 3.58 -17.43
C ALA A 30 9.62 4.14 -17.45
N VAL A 31 10.61 3.33 -17.10
CA VAL A 31 12.04 3.66 -17.17
C VAL A 31 12.46 3.91 -18.61
N LEU A 32 12.06 3.07 -19.57
CA LEU A 32 12.35 3.29 -20.99
C LEU A 32 11.69 4.57 -21.52
N ALA A 33 10.45 4.85 -21.12
CA ALA A 33 9.76 6.09 -21.50
C ALA A 33 10.44 7.33 -20.91
N SER A 34 10.79 7.31 -19.62
CA SER A 34 11.49 8.42 -18.96
C SER A 34 12.88 8.60 -19.55
N ARG A 35 13.60 7.51 -19.84
CA ARG A 35 14.87 7.55 -20.54
C ARG A 35 14.77 8.23 -21.90
N ALA A 36 13.78 7.86 -22.71
CA ALA A 36 13.55 8.50 -24.00
C ALA A 36 13.28 10.01 -23.84
N ARG A 37 12.49 10.41 -22.84
CA ARG A 37 12.25 11.85 -22.53
C ARG A 37 13.55 12.58 -22.16
N VAL A 38 14.36 11.99 -21.29
CA VAL A 38 15.64 12.61 -20.89
C VAL A 38 16.59 12.70 -22.08
N GLU A 39 16.71 11.65 -22.91
CA GLU A 39 17.55 11.65 -24.10
C GLU A 39 17.10 12.70 -25.13
N VAL A 40 15.78 12.85 -25.35
CA VAL A 40 15.22 13.91 -26.18
C VAL A 40 15.60 15.27 -25.61
N ARG A 41 15.43 15.50 -24.30
CA ARG A 41 15.74 16.78 -23.66
C ARG A 41 17.23 17.13 -23.74
N LEU A 42 18.11 16.14 -23.59
CA LEU A 42 19.56 16.34 -23.75
C LEU A 42 19.95 16.67 -25.20
N ARG A 43 19.21 16.16 -26.20
CA ARG A 43 19.45 16.46 -27.62
C ARG A 43 19.01 17.85 -28.05
N VAL A 44 18.05 18.47 -27.36
CA VAL A 44 17.57 19.82 -27.69
C VAL A 44 18.67 20.88 -27.54
N GLY A 45 19.78 20.55 -26.88
CA GLY A 45 20.94 21.44 -26.76
C GLY A 45 20.67 22.66 -25.88
N PRO A 46 21.71 23.37 -25.42
CA PRO A 46 21.52 24.58 -24.63
C PRO A 46 20.87 25.67 -25.50
N PRO A 47 20.11 26.62 -24.90
CA PRO A 47 19.60 27.78 -25.63
C PRO A 47 20.73 28.46 -26.39
N THR A 48 20.59 28.58 -27.72
CA THR A 48 21.47 29.46 -28.49
C THR A 48 21.11 30.91 -28.15
N PRO A 49 22.06 31.73 -27.68
CA PRO A 49 21.78 33.11 -27.36
C PRO A 49 21.26 33.84 -28.61
N GLY A 50 20.00 34.29 -28.56
CA GLY A 50 19.34 35.02 -29.65
C GLY A 50 18.57 34.17 -30.67
N GLY A 51 18.51 32.85 -30.50
CA GLY A 51 17.64 32.00 -31.32
C GLY A 51 16.19 32.03 -30.82
N PRO A 52 15.17 31.98 -31.71
CA PRO A 52 13.76 31.79 -31.32
C PRO A 52 13.47 30.38 -30.77
N GLY A 53 14.51 29.61 -30.44
CA GLY A 53 14.39 28.25 -29.92
C GLY A 53 14.13 28.26 -28.42
N GLU A 54 13.29 27.33 -27.97
CA GLU A 54 13.05 27.10 -26.56
C GLU A 54 14.37 26.83 -25.81
N PRO A 55 14.56 27.42 -24.63
CA PRO A 55 15.74 27.15 -23.84
C PRO A 55 15.74 25.67 -23.41
N GLY A 56 16.73 24.94 -23.90
CA GLY A 56 17.06 23.62 -23.39
C GLY A 56 17.66 23.67 -21.97
N PRO A 57 17.94 22.50 -21.38
CA PRO A 57 18.48 22.42 -20.03
C PRO A 57 19.82 23.14 -19.92
N GLY A 58 20.04 23.83 -18.81
CA GLY A 58 21.35 24.38 -18.48
C GLY A 58 22.40 23.27 -18.32
N PRO A 59 23.71 23.58 -18.38
CA PRO A 59 24.76 22.56 -18.29
C PRO A 59 24.69 21.74 -16.98
N ALA A 60 24.33 22.38 -15.86
CA ALA A 60 24.13 21.70 -14.58
C ALA A 60 22.94 20.74 -14.59
N ASP A 61 21.86 21.09 -15.29
CA ASP A 61 20.68 20.23 -15.40
C ASP A 61 20.94 19.07 -16.36
N ALA A 62 21.68 19.30 -17.44
CA ALA A 62 22.13 18.25 -18.36
C ALA A 62 23.01 17.21 -17.63
N GLU A 63 23.93 17.67 -16.78
CA GLU A 63 24.74 16.78 -15.94
C GLU A 63 23.87 15.94 -15.00
N ARG A 64 22.93 16.57 -14.27
CA ARG A 64 21.99 15.87 -13.38
C ARG A 64 21.11 14.86 -14.11
N LEU A 65 20.61 15.22 -15.30
CA LEU A 65 19.82 14.34 -16.15
C LEU A 65 20.63 13.13 -16.62
N SER A 66 21.88 13.34 -17.04
CA SER A 66 22.78 12.24 -17.43
C SER A 66 23.12 11.32 -16.24
N ALA A 67 23.32 11.88 -15.05
CA ALA A 67 23.54 11.11 -13.82
C ALA A 67 22.31 10.29 -13.45
N ALA A 68 21.10 10.86 -13.58
CA ALA A 68 19.84 10.17 -13.35
C ALA A 68 19.64 9.01 -14.34
N LEU A 69 19.97 9.18 -15.63
CA LEU A 69 19.97 8.10 -16.61
C LEU A 69 20.91 6.95 -16.22
N ALA A 70 22.14 7.28 -15.82
CA ALA A 70 23.11 6.28 -15.39
C ALA A 70 22.66 5.53 -14.12
N GLN A 71 21.92 6.19 -13.23
CA GLN A 71 21.32 5.56 -12.05
C GLN A 71 20.12 4.68 -12.44
N LEU A 72 19.27 5.11 -13.36
CA LEU A 72 18.14 4.34 -13.88
C LEU A 72 18.60 3.04 -14.55
N SER A 73 19.67 3.09 -15.36
CA SER A 73 20.25 1.88 -15.97
C SER A 73 20.74 0.89 -14.90
N ARG A 74 21.44 1.37 -13.87
CA ARG A 74 21.87 0.52 -12.75
C ARG A 74 20.69 -0.04 -11.95
N ALA A 75 19.59 0.70 -11.84
CA ALA A 75 18.40 0.27 -11.13
C ALA A 75 17.67 -0.87 -11.85
N GLU A 76 17.62 -0.83 -13.19
CA GLU A 76 17.10 -1.92 -14.02
C GLU A 76 17.81 -3.25 -13.71
N ASP A 77 19.12 -3.20 -13.46
CA ASP A 77 19.94 -4.37 -13.10
C ASP A 77 19.74 -4.82 -11.63
N SER A 78 19.48 -3.88 -10.72
CA SER A 78 19.49 -4.11 -9.25
C SER A 78 18.36 -5.02 -8.72
N ARG A 79 17.40 -5.43 -9.56
CA ARG A 79 16.16 -6.16 -9.18
C ARG A 79 15.30 -5.48 -8.10
N SER A 80 15.68 -4.30 -7.61
CA SER A 80 14.98 -3.55 -6.58
C SER A 80 13.98 -2.59 -7.22
N LEU A 81 12.70 -3.00 -7.23
CA LEU A 81 11.60 -2.20 -7.79
C LEU A 81 11.53 -0.80 -7.15
N GLU A 82 11.82 -0.69 -5.87
CA GLU A 82 11.63 0.57 -5.12
C GLU A 82 12.73 1.59 -5.38
N ILE A 83 13.97 1.12 -5.50
CA ILE A 83 15.06 1.98 -5.94
C ILE A 83 14.77 2.45 -7.37
N GLY A 84 14.24 1.56 -8.23
CA GLY A 84 13.84 1.92 -9.59
C GLY A 84 12.74 2.99 -9.64
N TRP A 85 11.67 2.87 -8.84
CA TRP A 85 10.59 3.88 -8.77
C TRP A 85 11.07 5.21 -8.18
N ALA A 86 11.86 5.18 -7.10
CA ALA A 86 12.41 6.40 -6.51
C ALA A 86 13.31 7.16 -7.49
N LEU A 87 14.17 6.43 -8.23
CA LEU A 87 15.03 7.02 -9.26
C LEU A 87 14.23 7.51 -10.48
N LEU A 88 13.17 6.81 -10.86
CA LEU A 88 12.25 7.25 -11.91
C LEU A 88 11.58 8.57 -11.54
N ASN A 89 11.07 8.68 -10.31
CA ASN A 89 10.43 9.91 -9.84
C ASN A 89 11.44 11.06 -9.73
N ALA A 90 12.66 10.80 -9.27
CA ALA A 90 13.73 11.80 -9.26
C ALA A 90 14.09 12.27 -10.68
N ALA A 91 14.14 11.35 -11.66
CA ALA A 91 14.39 11.69 -13.06
C ALA A 91 13.24 12.50 -13.68
N ASP A 92 11.99 12.10 -13.43
CA ASP A 92 10.82 12.83 -13.90
C ASP A 92 10.72 14.22 -13.26
N ASP A 93 11.07 14.38 -11.98
CA ASP A 93 11.18 15.69 -11.30
C ASP A 93 12.21 16.60 -11.97
N LEU A 94 13.39 16.05 -12.32
CA LEU A 94 14.42 16.80 -13.05
C LEU A 94 13.94 17.21 -14.43
N VAL A 95 13.33 16.29 -15.19
CA VAL A 95 12.76 16.57 -16.51
C VAL A 95 11.71 17.68 -16.41
N THR A 96 10.79 17.58 -15.45
CA THR A 96 9.72 18.57 -15.24
C THR A 96 10.27 19.95 -14.90
N SER A 97 11.36 20.02 -14.13
CA SER A 97 12.00 21.31 -13.81
C SER A 97 12.51 22.04 -15.05
N THR A 98 12.80 21.30 -16.12
CA THR A 98 13.25 21.83 -17.41
C THR A 98 12.13 22.09 -18.40
N TYR A 99 10.86 21.88 -18.04
CA TYR A 99 9.74 22.06 -18.97
C TYR A 99 9.65 23.48 -19.52
N THR A 100 9.17 23.59 -20.75
CA THR A 100 8.77 24.87 -21.35
C THR A 100 7.35 25.20 -20.96
N ASP A 101 6.91 26.43 -21.25
CA ASP A 101 5.56 26.87 -20.89
C ASP A 101 4.47 26.06 -21.61
N ASP A 102 4.72 25.65 -22.85
CA ASP A 102 3.83 24.75 -23.61
C ASP A 102 3.80 23.34 -23.01
N GLU A 103 4.95 22.81 -22.59
CA GLU A 103 5.03 21.51 -21.90
C GLU A 103 4.33 21.54 -20.53
N VAL A 104 4.43 22.65 -19.79
CA VAL A 104 3.71 22.90 -18.54
C VAL A 104 2.20 22.86 -18.78
N ASN A 105 1.71 23.58 -19.79
CA ASN A 105 0.29 23.59 -20.15
C ASN A 105 -0.21 22.20 -20.57
N ALA A 106 0.55 21.48 -21.39
CA ALA A 106 0.23 20.11 -21.75
C ALA A 106 0.18 19.18 -20.52
N ALA A 107 1.12 19.32 -19.58
CA ALA A 107 1.14 18.52 -18.36
C ALA A 107 -0.08 18.79 -17.45
N ILE A 108 -0.56 20.03 -17.38
CA ILE A 108 -1.80 20.39 -16.66
C ILE A 108 -3.00 19.66 -17.28
N VAL A 109 -3.13 19.70 -18.61
CA VAL A 109 -4.23 19.02 -19.33
C VAL A 109 -4.20 17.53 -19.04
N VAL A 110 -3.03 16.89 -19.15
CA VAL A 110 -2.88 15.46 -18.84
C VAL A 110 -3.26 15.17 -17.40
N LEU A 111 -2.80 15.96 -16.42
CA LEU A 111 -3.14 15.76 -15.02
C LEU A 111 -4.66 15.88 -14.75
N ARG A 112 -5.34 16.84 -15.38
CA ARG A 112 -6.80 16.98 -15.25
C ARG A 112 -7.51 15.75 -15.84
N GLN A 113 -7.10 15.29 -17.02
CA GLN A 113 -7.65 14.07 -17.61
C GLN A 113 -7.46 12.85 -16.69
N GLN A 114 -6.30 12.72 -16.03
CA GLN A 114 -6.06 11.64 -15.08
C GLN A 114 -6.99 11.71 -13.85
N ILE A 115 -7.28 12.92 -13.37
CA ILE A 115 -8.26 13.16 -12.31
C ILE A 115 -9.68 12.77 -12.77
N ASP A 116 -10.07 13.22 -13.96
CA ASP A 116 -11.41 12.99 -14.52
C ASP A 116 -11.66 11.51 -14.83
N HIS A 117 -10.63 10.79 -15.29
CA HIS A 117 -10.68 9.35 -15.50
C HIS A 117 -10.58 8.53 -14.20
N GLY A 118 -10.42 9.19 -13.04
CA GLY A 118 -10.34 8.52 -11.74
C GLY A 118 -9.05 7.73 -11.52
N GLU A 119 -7.97 8.02 -12.27
CA GLU A 119 -6.66 7.43 -12.04
C GLU A 119 -6.07 7.89 -10.70
N ILE A 120 -6.44 9.11 -10.28
CA ILE A 120 -6.05 9.72 -9.01
C ILE A 120 -7.31 9.88 -8.15
N SER A 121 -7.29 9.34 -6.93
CA SER A 121 -8.45 9.33 -6.04
C SER A 121 -8.17 9.81 -4.60
N GLY A 122 -9.25 10.12 -3.88
CA GLY A 122 -9.22 10.49 -2.46
C GLY A 122 -8.66 11.89 -2.20
N TRP A 123 -7.98 12.07 -1.06
CA TRP A 123 -7.46 13.39 -0.67
C TRP A 123 -6.43 13.96 -1.65
N ARG A 124 -5.72 13.10 -2.40
CA ARG A 124 -4.74 13.54 -3.41
C ARG A 124 -5.40 14.14 -4.62
N GLN A 125 -6.50 13.56 -5.08
CA GLN A 125 -7.29 14.12 -6.17
C GLN A 125 -7.69 15.55 -5.84
N LYS A 126 -8.22 15.77 -4.64
CA LYS A 126 -8.56 17.10 -4.14
C LYS A 126 -7.35 18.03 -4.07
N ALA A 127 -6.25 17.59 -3.45
CA ALA A 127 -5.05 18.43 -3.33
C ALA A 127 -4.42 18.81 -4.68
N ILE A 128 -4.41 17.88 -5.66
CA ILE A 128 -3.92 18.16 -7.01
C ILE A 128 -4.90 19.07 -7.74
N ALA A 129 -6.21 18.82 -7.67
CA ALA A 129 -7.21 19.70 -8.24
C ALA A 129 -7.11 21.12 -7.69
N ASP A 130 -7.00 21.28 -6.37
CA ASP A 130 -6.82 22.56 -5.71
C ASP A 130 -5.56 23.27 -6.26
N LEU A 131 -4.41 22.59 -6.37
CA LEU A 131 -3.19 23.18 -6.94
C LEU A 131 -3.37 23.60 -8.41
N LEU A 132 -4.03 22.77 -9.22
CA LEU A 132 -4.27 23.06 -10.63
C LEU A 132 -5.27 24.19 -10.83
N ASP A 133 -6.27 24.35 -9.96
CA ASP A 133 -7.25 25.42 -10.01
C ASP A 133 -6.64 26.79 -9.68
N HIS A 134 -5.54 26.83 -8.92
CA HIS A 134 -4.75 28.04 -8.70
C HIS A 134 -3.94 28.45 -9.93
N VAL A 135 -3.52 27.48 -10.74
CA VAL A 135 -2.74 27.73 -11.98
C VAL A 135 -3.66 28.05 -13.15
N THR A 136 -4.76 27.30 -13.28
CA THR A 136 -5.71 27.41 -14.38
C THR A 136 -7.11 27.15 -13.83
N PRO A 137 -7.93 28.19 -13.61
CA PRO A 137 -9.26 28.03 -13.05
C PRO A 137 -10.12 27.03 -13.86
N PRO A 138 -11.03 26.30 -13.20
CA PRO A 138 -11.91 25.37 -13.88
C PRO A 138 -12.74 26.10 -14.95
N GLY A 139 -12.72 25.58 -16.19
CA GLY A 139 -13.39 26.20 -17.35
C GLY A 139 -12.48 27.05 -18.26
N ALA A 140 -11.24 27.32 -17.86
CA ALA A 140 -10.23 27.98 -18.72
C ALA A 140 -9.48 27.01 -19.65
N VAL A 141 -9.71 25.70 -19.51
CA VAL A 141 -9.14 24.68 -20.39
C VAL A 141 -10.08 24.50 -21.60
N PRO A 142 -9.67 24.85 -22.82
CA PRO A 142 -10.49 24.66 -24.00
C PRO A 142 -10.58 23.18 -24.35
N PRO A 143 -11.60 22.79 -25.13
CA PRO A 143 -11.73 21.42 -25.61
C PRO A 143 -10.51 20.99 -26.46
N PRO A 144 -10.23 19.68 -26.54
CA PRO A 144 -9.09 19.17 -27.29
C PRO A 144 -9.21 19.58 -28.77
N GLY A 145 -8.22 20.33 -29.27
CA GLY A 145 -8.15 20.76 -30.67
C GLY A 145 -8.39 22.26 -30.90
N ASP A 146 -8.93 22.97 -29.91
CA ASP A 146 -9.06 24.43 -30.00
C ASP A 146 -7.79 25.12 -29.46
N PRO A 147 -7.27 26.15 -30.15
CA PRO A 147 -6.15 26.93 -29.65
C PRO A 147 -6.56 27.59 -28.34
N VAL A 148 -5.81 27.30 -27.27
CA VAL A 148 -6.09 27.84 -25.94
C VAL A 148 -5.93 29.35 -25.97
N PRO A 149 -6.96 30.15 -25.64
CA PRO A 149 -6.80 31.58 -25.48
C PRO A 149 -5.79 31.85 -24.36
N GLY A 150 -4.60 32.33 -24.71
CA GLY A 150 -3.47 32.49 -23.78
C GLY A 150 -2.35 31.43 -23.91
N TYR A 151 -2.41 30.52 -24.88
CA TYR A 151 -1.25 29.71 -25.27
C TYR A 151 -0.10 30.63 -25.69
N GLY A 152 1.07 30.49 -25.05
CA GLY A 152 2.21 31.40 -25.23
C GLY A 152 2.26 32.61 -24.27
N MET A 153 1.31 32.74 -23.34
CA MET A 153 1.49 33.66 -22.21
C MET A 153 2.56 33.09 -21.27
N PRO A 154 3.56 33.89 -20.86
CA PRO A 154 4.62 33.41 -19.99
C PRO A 154 4.01 32.91 -18.68
N THR A 155 4.25 31.64 -18.36
CA THR A 155 3.76 31.06 -17.11
C THR A 155 4.41 31.81 -15.95
N ARG A 156 3.65 32.21 -14.94
CA ARG A 156 4.27 32.86 -13.77
C ARG A 156 5.17 31.84 -13.08
N ALA A 157 6.28 32.31 -12.52
CA ALA A 157 7.19 31.44 -11.76
C ALA A 157 6.48 30.68 -10.63
N SER A 158 5.45 31.29 -10.03
CA SER A 158 4.56 30.65 -9.03
C SER A 158 3.84 29.43 -9.56
N ASP A 159 3.36 29.49 -10.80
CA ASP A 159 2.49 28.48 -11.39
C ASP A 159 3.29 27.23 -11.72
N ARG A 160 4.53 27.41 -12.16
CA ARG A 160 5.50 26.31 -12.35
C ARG A 160 5.79 25.58 -11.04
N VAL A 161 5.92 26.30 -9.93
CA VAL A 161 6.13 25.68 -8.60
C VAL A 161 4.90 24.86 -8.17
N LEU A 162 3.69 25.39 -8.40
CA LEU A 162 2.45 24.68 -8.10
C LEU A 162 2.28 23.42 -8.96
N LEU A 163 2.59 23.49 -10.26
CA LEU A 163 2.58 22.32 -11.14
C LEU A 163 3.61 21.27 -10.68
N LEU A 164 4.83 21.68 -10.35
CA LEU A 164 5.85 20.77 -9.81
C LEU A 164 5.36 20.08 -8.53
N GLN A 165 4.66 20.81 -7.66
CA GLN A 165 4.07 20.25 -6.45
C GLN A 165 2.92 19.26 -6.76
N ALA A 166 2.09 19.56 -7.75
CA ALA A 166 1.03 18.67 -8.23
C ALA A 166 1.59 17.37 -8.84
N LEU A 167 2.62 17.48 -9.67
CA LEU A 167 3.32 16.33 -10.26
C LEU A 167 4.04 15.49 -9.20
N ARG A 168 4.65 16.12 -8.19
CA ARG A 168 5.21 15.41 -7.03
C ARG A 168 4.14 14.67 -6.24
N LEU A 169 2.98 15.28 -6.00
CA LEU A 169 1.86 14.62 -5.32
C LEU A 169 1.34 13.42 -6.12
N ARG A 170 1.30 13.53 -7.46
CA ARG A 170 0.99 12.41 -8.36
C ARG A 170 2.06 11.32 -8.26
N ASN A 171 3.34 11.65 -8.36
CA ASN A 171 4.43 10.67 -8.34
C ASN A 171 4.52 9.95 -6.98
N ASN A 172 4.32 10.69 -5.89
CA ASN A 172 4.21 10.14 -4.53
C ASN A 172 3.07 9.13 -4.38
N HIS A 173 2.00 9.22 -5.19
CA HIS A 173 0.93 8.22 -5.16
C HIS A 173 1.47 6.81 -5.47
N TYR A 174 2.35 6.70 -6.46
CA TYR A 174 2.96 5.43 -6.85
C TYR A 174 3.95 4.93 -5.80
N ASP A 175 4.76 5.83 -5.23
CA ASP A 175 5.72 5.47 -4.16
C ASP A 175 5.03 5.00 -2.89
N LEU A 176 3.96 5.69 -2.47
CA LEU A 176 3.17 5.27 -1.33
C LEU A 176 2.60 3.88 -1.55
N GLY A 177 2.06 3.58 -2.74
CA GLY A 177 1.58 2.25 -3.10
C GLY A 177 2.60 1.15 -2.81
N HIS A 178 3.88 1.38 -3.14
CA HIS A 178 4.95 0.43 -2.87
C HIS A 178 5.31 0.33 -1.39
N HIS A 179 5.46 1.46 -0.71
CA HIS A 179 5.70 1.50 0.72
C HIS A 179 4.58 0.81 1.51
N THR A 180 3.32 0.93 1.08
CA THR A 180 2.17 0.26 1.73
C THR A 180 2.34 -1.26 1.77
N LEU A 181 2.87 -1.83 0.68
CA LEU A 181 3.07 -3.27 0.54
C LEU A 181 4.23 -3.77 1.38
N ARG A 182 5.33 -3.01 1.47
CA ARG A 182 6.43 -3.33 2.39
C ARG A 182 5.97 -3.31 3.84
N VAL A 183 5.34 -2.22 4.26
CA VAL A 183 4.89 -2.06 5.64
C VAL A 183 3.87 -3.14 6.01
N SER A 184 2.94 -3.48 5.11
CA SER A 184 1.99 -4.57 5.36
C SER A 184 2.67 -5.94 5.40
N ALA A 185 3.67 -6.21 4.56
CA ALA A 185 4.46 -7.44 4.62
C ALA A 185 5.24 -7.56 5.93
N THR A 186 5.97 -6.51 6.34
CA THR A 186 6.69 -6.47 7.61
C THR A 186 5.75 -6.66 8.79
N ARG A 187 4.55 -6.05 8.76
CA ARG A 187 3.53 -6.25 9.80
C ARG A 187 3.01 -7.67 9.86
N ARG A 188 2.79 -8.32 8.71
CA ARG A 188 2.40 -9.74 8.67
C ARG A 188 3.48 -10.62 9.29
N VAL A 189 4.75 -10.35 8.99
CA VAL A 189 5.89 -11.08 9.60
C VAL A 189 5.89 -10.90 11.12
N TRP A 190 5.75 -9.67 11.63
CA TRP A 190 5.67 -9.44 13.08
C TRP A 190 4.47 -10.13 13.73
N LEU A 191 3.29 -10.07 13.11
CA LEU A 191 2.10 -10.79 13.61
C LEU A 191 2.30 -12.31 13.62
N LEU A 192 2.99 -12.87 12.61
CA LEU A 192 3.34 -14.29 12.58
C LEU A 192 4.33 -14.65 13.68
N ILE A 193 5.37 -13.83 13.91
CA ILE A 193 6.33 -14.03 15.01
C ILE A 193 5.59 -14.02 16.35
N ILE A 194 4.74 -13.01 16.60
CA ILE A 194 3.92 -12.94 17.82
C ILE A 194 3.03 -14.18 17.94
N GLY A 195 2.37 -14.60 16.85
CA GLY A 195 1.55 -15.81 16.84
C GLY A 195 2.34 -17.08 17.18
N ILE A 196 3.54 -17.25 16.63
CA ILE A 196 4.43 -18.38 16.93
C ILE A 196 4.85 -18.37 18.41
N VAL A 197 5.22 -17.19 18.93
CA VAL A 197 5.57 -17.04 20.35
C VAL A 197 4.39 -17.41 21.25
N LEU A 198 3.18 -16.91 20.94
CA LEU A 198 1.96 -17.23 21.68
C LEU A 198 1.62 -18.73 21.61
N LEU A 199 1.80 -19.37 20.46
CA LEU A 199 1.63 -20.83 20.32
C LEU A 199 2.64 -21.60 21.18
N GLY A 200 3.91 -21.16 21.22
CA GLY A 200 4.93 -21.76 22.09
C GLY A 200 4.57 -21.63 23.58
N VAL A 201 4.10 -20.46 24.00
CA VAL A 201 3.61 -20.24 25.37
C VAL A 201 2.39 -21.12 25.67
N GLY A 202 1.43 -21.18 24.76
CA GLY A 202 0.24 -22.04 24.91
C GLY A 202 0.61 -23.53 25.01
N ALA A 203 1.56 -24.00 24.20
CA ALA A 203 2.07 -25.36 24.27
C ALA A 203 2.79 -25.64 25.60
N ALA A 204 3.58 -24.69 26.11
CA ALA A 204 4.24 -24.82 27.41
C ALA A 204 3.23 -24.90 28.57
N VAL A 205 2.17 -24.09 28.53
CA VAL A 205 1.08 -24.14 29.51
C VAL A 205 0.35 -25.49 29.46
N ALA A 206 0.01 -25.97 28.27
CA ALA A 206 -0.64 -27.27 28.09
C ALA A 206 0.25 -28.44 28.54
N TRP A 207 1.56 -28.38 28.24
CA TRP A 207 2.51 -29.42 28.64
C TRP A 207 2.70 -29.50 30.15
N GLY A 208 2.67 -28.35 30.84
CA GLY A 208 2.73 -28.30 32.30
C GLY A 208 1.53 -28.99 32.96
N ASP A 209 0.35 -28.90 32.33
CA ASP A 209 -0.89 -29.51 32.81
C ASP A 209 -0.84 -31.05 32.75
N VAL A 210 -0.33 -31.60 31.64
CA VAL A 210 -0.17 -33.05 31.45
C VAL A 210 0.71 -33.70 32.53
N ARG A 211 1.71 -32.96 33.06
CA ARG A 211 2.65 -33.50 34.05
C ARG A 211 2.19 -33.44 35.50
N GLN A 212 1.24 -32.56 35.82
CA GLN A 212 0.77 -32.34 37.19
C GLN A 212 -0.74 -32.09 37.19
N PRO A 213 -1.55 -33.16 37.11
CA PRO A 213 -3.00 -33.06 37.22
C PRO A 213 -3.37 -32.70 38.68
N GLY A 214 -3.35 -31.40 38.98
CA GLY A 214 -3.90 -30.82 40.21
C GLY A 214 -5.30 -30.25 39.97
N ASP A 215 -5.93 -29.67 41.00
CA ASP A 215 -7.28 -29.09 40.93
C ASP A 215 -7.44 -28.11 39.75
N ILE A 216 -8.14 -28.58 38.71
CA ILE A 216 -8.02 -28.10 37.33
C ILE A 216 -8.64 -26.71 37.15
N LEU A 217 -9.58 -26.31 38.02
CA LEU A 217 -10.46 -25.17 37.80
C LEU A 217 -10.00 -23.84 38.44
N VAL A 218 -8.98 -23.87 39.31
CA VAL A 218 -8.39 -22.65 39.93
C VAL A 218 -6.92 -22.46 39.51
N SER A 219 -6.36 -23.42 38.77
CA SER A 219 -4.97 -23.36 38.35
C SER A 219 -4.74 -22.14 37.46
N GLY A 220 -3.77 -21.29 37.84
CA GLY A 220 -3.34 -20.13 37.02
C GLY A 220 -2.96 -20.51 35.59
N ARG A 221 -2.70 -21.80 35.33
CA ARG A 221 -2.51 -22.38 34.01
C ARG A 221 -3.74 -22.25 33.11
N VAL A 222 -4.96 -22.50 33.62
CA VAL A 222 -6.20 -22.36 32.82
C VAL A 222 -6.42 -20.91 32.43
N ILE A 223 -6.21 -19.98 33.38
CA ILE A 223 -6.28 -18.53 33.10
C ILE A 223 -5.24 -18.16 32.03
N GLY A 224 -3.99 -18.64 32.17
CA GLY A 224 -2.94 -18.44 31.17
C GLY A 224 -3.34 -18.97 29.79
N GLY A 225 -3.88 -20.18 29.70
CA GLY A 225 -4.35 -20.79 28.46
C GLY A 225 -5.49 -20.01 27.80
N VAL A 226 -6.46 -19.54 28.59
CA VAL A 226 -7.57 -18.68 28.13
C VAL A 226 -7.04 -17.37 27.55
N LEU A 227 -6.14 -16.69 28.27
CA LEU A 227 -5.57 -15.42 27.81
C LEU A 227 -4.79 -15.59 26.50
N VAL A 228 -3.97 -16.65 26.41
CA VAL A 228 -3.22 -16.99 25.19
C VAL A 228 -4.16 -17.30 24.03
N ALA A 229 -5.23 -18.06 24.26
CA ALA A 229 -6.23 -18.36 23.25
C ALA A 229 -6.92 -17.09 22.72
N GLY A 230 -7.31 -16.18 23.60
CA GLY A 230 -7.88 -14.88 23.22
C GLY A 230 -6.92 -14.02 22.39
N MET A 231 -5.66 -13.95 22.79
CA MET A 231 -4.62 -13.24 22.04
C MET A 231 -4.40 -13.86 20.65
N LEU A 232 -4.39 -15.19 20.54
CA LEU A 232 -4.28 -15.90 19.25
C LEU A 232 -5.48 -15.63 18.34
N GLY A 233 -6.69 -15.53 18.89
CA GLY A 233 -7.89 -15.11 18.17
C GLY A 233 -7.72 -13.71 17.57
N ALA A 234 -7.24 -12.76 18.37
CA ALA A 234 -6.98 -11.40 17.94
C ALA A 234 -5.88 -11.31 16.86
N VAL A 235 -4.79 -12.08 16.99
CA VAL A 235 -3.73 -12.17 15.95
C VAL A 235 -4.30 -12.71 14.64
N THR A 236 -5.05 -13.81 14.71
CA THR A 236 -5.63 -14.44 13.51
C THR A 236 -6.58 -13.49 12.79
N SER A 237 -7.44 -12.79 13.53
CA SER A 237 -8.33 -11.74 13.01
C SER A 237 -7.56 -10.58 12.37
N ALA A 238 -6.44 -10.17 12.98
CA ALA A 238 -5.57 -9.14 12.41
C ALA A 238 -4.93 -9.60 11.09
N ILE A 239 -4.40 -10.83 11.02
CA ILE A 239 -3.78 -11.40 9.82
C ILE A 239 -4.81 -11.52 8.68
N GLN A 240 -6.00 -12.05 8.95
CA GLN A 240 -7.04 -12.20 7.94
C GLN A 240 -7.44 -10.85 7.34
N ARG A 241 -7.57 -9.80 8.16
CA ARG A 241 -7.85 -8.46 7.63
C ARG A 241 -6.71 -7.93 6.77
N LEU A 242 -5.47 -8.11 7.21
CA LEU A 242 -4.32 -7.71 6.40
C LEU A 242 -4.31 -8.44 5.05
N ALA A 243 -4.85 -9.66 4.98
CA ALA A 243 -4.99 -10.42 3.73
C ALA A 243 -6.10 -9.87 2.82
N VAL A 244 -7.24 -9.45 3.39
CA VAL A 244 -8.39 -8.94 2.63
C VAL A 244 -8.17 -7.51 2.11
N ASP A 245 -7.62 -6.61 2.94
CA ASP A 245 -7.44 -5.20 2.56
C ASP A 245 -6.09 -4.65 3.03
N PRO A 246 -5.06 -4.68 2.17
CA PRO A 246 -3.74 -4.12 2.50
C PRO A 246 -3.72 -2.58 2.45
N GLN A 247 -4.63 -1.92 1.73
CA GLN A 247 -4.52 -0.50 1.38
C GLN A 247 -5.06 0.45 2.46
N THR A 248 -6.11 0.09 3.19
CA THR A 248 -6.67 0.96 4.27
C THR A 248 -5.74 1.13 5.48
N SER A 249 -4.62 0.39 5.55
CA SER A 249 -3.76 0.34 6.73
C SER A 249 -2.73 1.49 6.85
N VAL A 250 -2.60 2.34 5.83
CA VAL A 250 -1.43 3.22 5.65
C VAL A 250 -1.56 4.58 6.31
N VAL A 251 -2.77 5.08 6.51
CA VAL A 251 -3.00 6.40 7.14
C VAL A 251 -2.73 6.39 8.66
N LEU A 252 -2.56 5.21 9.29
CA LEU A 252 -2.33 5.07 10.74
C LEU A 252 -0.87 4.76 11.13
N GLN A 253 0.12 5.16 10.33
CA GLN A 253 1.51 4.68 10.49
C GLN A 253 2.19 5.08 11.81
N LEU A 254 1.91 6.25 12.38
CA LEU A 254 2.56 6.69 13.63
C LEU A 254 2.02 6.01 14.92
N GLY A 255 0.94 5.24 14.84
CA GLY A 255 0.38 4.48 15.98
C GLY A 255 0.22 2.98 15.71
N SER A 256 0.86 2.45 14.65
CA SER A 256 0.51 1.13 14.12
C SER A 256 0.96 -0.05 15.00
N PHE A 257 2.12 0.07 15.67
CA PHE A 257 2.61 -0.94 16.59
C PHE A 257 1.79 -0.95 17.87
N THR A 258 1.59 0.22 18.49
CA THR A 258 0.77 0.37 19.69
C THR A 258 -0.64 -0.15 19.44
N ALA A 259 -1.29 0.21 18.33
CA ALA A 259 -2.61 -0.32 17.97
C ALA A 259 -2.63 -1.85 17.74
N THR A 260 -1.51 -2.46 17.37
CA THR A 260 -1.42 -3.93 17.24
C THR A 260 -1.30 -4.58 18.60
N VAL A 261 -0.44 -4.02 19.47
CA VAL A 261 -0.25 -4.49 20.85
C VAL A 261 -1.53 -4.34 21.66
N THR A 262 -2.19 -3.16 21.61
CA THR A 262 -3.46 -2.93 22.30
C THR A 262 -4.52 -3.95 21.91
N ARG A 263 -4.59 -4.36 20.63
CA ARG A 263 -5.55 -5.39 20.19
C ARG A 263 -5.31 -6.76 20.80
N LEU A 264 -4.05 -7.13 21.05
CA LEU A 264 -3.75 -8.37 21.77
C LEU A 264 -4.35 -8.32 23.17
N PHE A 265 -4.18 -7.19 23.87
CA PHE A 265 -4.76 -6.99 25.20
C PHE A 265 -6.28 -7.00 25.17
N VAL A 266 -6.93 -6.37 24.18
CA VAL A 266 -8.39 -6.43 24.06
C VAL A 266 -8.86 -7.88 23.83
N GLY A 267 -8.17 -8.65 22.99
CA GLY A 267 -8.45 -10.07 22.79
C GLY A 267 -8.28 -10.90 24.06
N ALA A 268 -7.25 -10.61 24.86
CA ALA A 268 -7.02 -11.24 26.16
C ALA A 268 -8.14 -10.91 27.16
N VAL A 269 -8.56 -9.64 27.23
CA VAL A 269 -9.67 -9.20 28.09
C VAL A 269 -10.98 -9.86 27.67
N ALA A 270 -11.27 -9.94 26.37
CA ALA A 270 -12.47 -10.60 25.86
C ALA A 270 -12.51 -12.09 26.26
N ALA A 271 -11.38 -12.79 26.13
CA ALA A 271 -11.24 -14.17 26.60
C ALA A 271 -11.40 -14.30 28.12
N LEU A 272 -10.84 -13.38 28.89
CA LEU A 272 -10.99 -13.35 30.35
C LEU A 272 -12.47 -13.17 30.75
N THR A 273 -13.23 -12.35 30.03
CA THR A 273 -14.68 -12.19 30.24
C THR A 273 -15.43 -13.52 30.02
N VAL A 274 -15.08 -14.29 28.98
CA VAL A 274 -15.65 -15.63 28.75
C VAL A 274 -15.35 -16.56 29.93
N TYR A 275 -14.11 -16.53 30.43
CA TYR A 275 -13.73 -17.32 31.61
C TYR A 275 -14.50 -16.91 32.86
N LEU A 276 -14.65 -15.62 33.14
CA LEU A 276 -15.43 -15.13 34.28
C LEU A 276 -16.90 -15.48 34.15
N ALA A 277 -17.48 -15.39 32.95
CA ALA A 277 -18.85 -15.82 32.69
C ALA A 277 -19.05 -17.33 32.91
N HIS A 278 -18.06 -18.15 32.54
CA HIS A 278 -18.08 -19.58 32.85
C HIS A 278 -18.00 -19.83 34.36
N ARG A 279 -17.08 -19.14 35.05
CA ARG A 279 -16.90 -19.27 36.50
C ARG A 279 -18.10 -18.79 37.31
N GLY A 280 -18.80 -17.76 36.84
CA GLY A 280 -20.02 -17.24 37.44
C GLY A 280 -21.26 -18.12 37.17
N GLY A 281 -21.13 -19.22 36.43
CA GLY A 281 -22.24 -20.11 36.08
C GLY A 281 -23.17 -19.57 34.99
N ILE A 282 -22.82 -18.46 34.34
CA ILE A 282 -23.57 -17.90 33.20
C ILE A 282 -23.38 -18.80 31.97
N LEU A 283 -22.15 -19.26 31.74
CA LEU A 283 -21.81 -20.23 30.70
C LEU A 283 -21.49 -21.57 31.36
N SER A 284 -22.20 -22.63 30.99
CA SER A 284 -21.90 -23.99 31.45
C SER A 284 -21.48 -24.86 30.27
N PHE A 285 -20.27 -25.42 30.37
CA PHE A 285 -19.79 -26.42 29.42
C PHE A 285 -19.81 -27.77 30.13
N PRO A 286 -20.78 -28.65 29.82
CA PRO A 286 -20.90 -29.93 30.50
C PRO A 286 -19.85 -30.93 30.02
N GLY A 287 -19.41 -31.80 30.93
CA GLY A 287 -18.61 -33.00 30.62
C GLY A 287 -17.10 -32.78 30.52
N THR A 288 -16.42 -33.82 30.03
CA THR A 288 -14.95 -33.89 29.88
C THR A 288 -14.38 -32.89 28.86
N HIS A 289 -15.23 -32.30 28.04
CA HIS A 289 -14.86 -31.33 27.00
C HIS A 289 -14.96 -29.87 27.46
N ALA A 290 -15.26 -29.60 28.73
CA ALA A 290 -15.44 -28.24 29.25
C ALA A 290 -14.23 -27.34 29.00
N LEU A 291 -13.01 -27.83 29.27
CA LEU A 291 -11.78 -27.05 29.10
C LEU A 291 -11.47 -26.75 27.62
N PRO A 292 -11.47 -27.72 26.69
CA PRO A 292 -11.34 -27.43 25.26
C PRO A 292 -12.38 -26.44 24.72
N LEU A 293 -13.64 -26.57 25.14
CA LEU A 293 -14.71 -25.67 24.72
C LEU A 293 -14.51 -24.25 25.26
N LEU A 294 -14.04 -24.12 26.51
CA LEU A 294 -13.71 -22.83 27.11
C LEU A 294 -12.55 -22.14 26.37
N ILE A 295 -11.50 -22.88 26.02
CA ILE A 295 -10.36 -22.38 25.23
C ILE A 295 -10.84 -21.94 23.84
N LEU A 296 -11.68 -22.75 23.19
CA LEU A 296 -12.25 -22.43 21.87
C LEU A 296 -13.14 -21.17 21.92
N ALA A 297 -14.01 -21.06 22.93
CA ALA A 297 -14.86 -19.90 23.13
C ALA A 297 -14.02 -18.64 23.41
N SER A 298 -12.94 -18.77 24.17
CA SER A 298 -11.99 -17.69 24.46
C SER A 298 -11.27 -17.20 23.20
N PHE A 299 -10.83 -18.13 22.35
CA PHE A 299 -10.29 -17.81 21.03
C PHE A 299 -11.32 -17.07 20.16
N GLY A 300 -12.56 -17.60 20.10
CA GLY A 300 -13.65 -16.98 19.35
C GLY A 300 -13.96 -15.56 19.81
N ALA A 301 -13.99 -15.32 21.12
CA ALA A 301 -14.20 -13.99 21.68
C ALA A 301 -13.08 -13.02 21.30
N GLY A 302 -11.81 -13.45 21.39
CA GLY A 302 -10.67 -12.64 20.95
C GLY A 302 -10.69 -12.34 19.45
N PHE A 303 -11.19 -13.27 18.64
CA PHE A 303 -11.37 -13.08 17.20
C PHE A 303 -12.52 -12.10 16.86
N ALA A 304 -13.61 -12.15 17.63
CA ALA A 304 -14.86 -11.43 17.39
C ALA A 304 -14.83 -9.94 17.76
N GLU A 305 -13.83 -9.46 18.50
CA GLU A 305 -13.60 -8.03 18.87
C GLU A 305 -13.85 -7.05 17.72
N ARG A 306 -13.62 -7.48 16.47
CA ARG A 306 -13.79 -6.64 15.29
C ARG A 306 -15.16 -6.66 14.62
N LEU A 307 -16.02 -7.64 14.89
CA LEU A 307 -17.38 -7.62 14.33
C LEU A 307 -18.17 -6.43 14.87
N VAL A 308 -17.86 -6.01 16.09
CA VAL A 308 -18.51 -4.87 16.76
C VAL A 308 -18.04 -3.53 16.19
N VAL A 309 -16.76 -3.39 15.83
CA VAL A 309 -16.21 -2.11 15.33
C VAL A 309 -16.65 -1.78 13.90
N PHE A 310 -17.04 -2.78 13.10
CA PHE A 310 -17.37 -2.56 11.68
C PHE A 310 -18.77 -1.98 11.44
N HIS A 311 -19.71 -2.12 12.39
CA HIS A 311 -21.08 -1.59 12.23
C HIS A 311 -21.21 -0.08 12.47
N GLY A 312 -20.18 0.58 13.02
CA GLY A 312 -20.26 2.01 13.39
C GLY A 312 -19.84 3.01 12.31
N LYS A 313 -19.52 2.59 11.08
CA LYS A 313 -18.99 3.48 10.03
C LYS A 313 -19.79 3.50 8.72
N SER A 314 -21.00 2.94 8.72
CA SER A 314 -21.89 2.91 7.56
C SER A 314 -23.13 3.80 7.73
N ALA A 315 -23.09 4.78 8.64
CA ALA A 315 -24.13 5.78 8.86
C ALA A 315 -23.58 7.18 8.66
#